data_AF-M5T8N5-F1
#
_entry.id   AF-M5T8N5-F1
#
_cell.length_a   1.000
_cell.length_b   1.000
_cell.length_c   1.000
_cell.angle_alpha   90.00
_cell.angle_beta   90.00
_cell.angle_gamma   90.00
#
_symmetry.space_group_name_H-M   'P 1'
#
loop_
_entity.id
_entity.type
_entity.pdbx_description
1 polymer ?
#
loop_
_entity_poly.entity_id
_entity_poly.type
_entity_poly.pdbx_seq_one_letter_code
_entity_poly.pdbx_strand_id
1 'polypeptide(L)' 'MNNTLKVASLIGLVFVTVPSVIYFAGGMGHSAVKTTALIGTIIWFASTPLWMGREIPVDADNVEI' A
#
# COMPACT_ATOMS: atom_id res chain seq x y z
N MET A 1 -10.15 -1.65 15.78
CA MET A 1 -9.30 -0.76 14.94
C MET A 1 -7.84 -1.12 15.18
N ASN A 2 -7.21 -1.87 14.27
CA ASN A 2 -5.85 -2.35 14.47
C ASN A 2 -4.86 -1.29 13.94
N ASN A 3 -4.51 -0.31 14.77
CA ASN A 3 -3.62 0.80 14.39
C ASN A 3 -2.27 0.33 13.82
N THR A 4 -1.78 -0.83 14.25
CA THR A 4 -0.55 -1.45 13.74
C THR A 4 -0.60 -1.74 12.24
N LEU A 5 -1.74 -2.24 11.73
CA LEU A 5 -1.90 -2.56 10.30
C LEU A 5 -1.97 -1.30 9.43
N LYS A 6 -2.54 -0.21 9.96
CA LYS A 6 -2.55 1.11 9.31
C LYS A 6 -1.14 1.68 9.19
N VAL A 7 -0.36 1.60 10.26
CA VAL A 7 1.04 2.07 10.26
C VAL A 7 1.89 1.24 9.31
N ALA A 8 1.74 -0.09 9.31
CA ALA A 8 2.44 -0.97 8.37
C ALA A 8 2.11 -0.66 6.90
N SER A 9 0.83 -0.41 6.60
CA SER A 9 0.39 0.02 5.27
C SER A 9 0.99 1.36 4.87
N LEU A 10 0.98 2.36 5.78
CA LEU A 10 1.60 3.66 5.51
C LEU A 10 3.10 3.53 5.23
N ILE A 11 3.81 2.72 6.00
CA ILE A 11 5.23 2.43 5.78
C ILE A 11 5.43 1.77 4.41
N GLY A 12 4.62 0.76 4.06
CA GLY A 12 4.66 0.12 2.74
C GLY A 12 4.48 1.13 1.59
N LEU A 13 3.54 2.07 1.74
CA LEU A 13 3.29 3.13 0.77
C LEU A 13 4.48 4.08 0.62
N VAL A 14 5.13 4.45 1.72
CA VAL A 14 6.37 5.24 1.73
C VAL A 14 7.49 4.51 0.98
N PHE A 15 7.64 3.20 1.21
CA PHE A 15 8.62 2.37 0.49
C PHE A 15 8.35 2.26 -1.01
N VAL A 16 7.12 2.47 -1.49
CA VAL A 16 6.82 2.50 -2.94
C VAL A 16 7.14 3.87 -3.54
N THR A 17 6.81 4.94 -2.82
CA THR A 17 6.82 6.31 -3.35
C THR A 17 8.18 6.99 -3.20
N VAL A 18 8.80 6.91 -2.02
CA VAL A 18 10.06 7.62 -1.71
C VAL A 18 11.23 7.18 -2.58
N PRO A 19 11.48 5.88 -2.85
CA PRO A 19 12.59 5.46 -3.70
C PRO A 19 12.45 6.00 -5.13
N SER A 20 11.22 6.13 -5.63
CA SER A 20 10.94 6.71 -6.94
C SER A 20 11.33 8.19 -6.98
N VAL A 21 11.04 8.96 -5.93
CA VAL A 21 11.45 10.36 -5.81
C VAL A 21 12.97 10.49 -5.72
N ILE A 22 13.62 9.64 -4.92
CA ILE A 22 15.09 9.64 -4.77
C ILE A 22 15.77 9.25 -6.10
N TYR A 23 15.21 8.32 -6.87
CA TYR A 23 15.68 7.96 -8.21
C TYR A 23 15.67 9.15 -9.15
N PHE A 24 14.56 9.88 -9.20
CA PHE A 24 14.45 11.09 -10.02
C PHE A 24 15.43 12.19 -9.60
N ALA A 25 15.75 12.27 -8.31
CA ALA A 25 16.79 13.17 -7.80
C ALA A 25 18.22 12.69 -8.09
N GLY A 26 18.41 11.54 -8.75
CA GLY A 26 19.72 10.96 -9.06
C GLY A 26 20.42 10.31 -7.87
N GLY A 27 19.74 10.15 -6.73
CA GLY A 27 20.31 9.63 -5.48
C GLY A 27 20.29 8.11 -5.33
N MET A 28 19.67 7.38 -6.28
CA MET A 28 19.55 5.92 -6.22
C MET A 28 19.67 5.31 -7.62
N GLY A 29 20.27 4.12 -7.72
CA GLY A 29 20.32 3.35 -8.96
C GLY A 29 19.00 2.63 -9.25
N HIS A 30 18.67 2.43 -10.53
CA HIS A 30 17.41 1.82 -10.97
C HIS A 30 17.11 0.45 -10.33
N SER A 31 18.14 -0.38 -10.16
CA SER A 31 18.02 -1.70 -9.52
C SER A 31 17.56 -1.62 -8.07
N ALA A 32 18.12 -0.67 -7.30
CA ALA A 32 17.78 -0.49 -5.89
C ALA A 32 16.34 0.02 -5.71
N VAL A 33 15.88 0.92 -6.59
CA VAL A 33 14.51 1.46 -6.60
C VAL A 33 13.50 0.34 -6.83
N LYS A 34 13.76 -0.49 -7.84
CA LYS A 34 12.87 -1.60 -8.22
C LYS A 34 12.67 -2.57 -7.06
N THR A 35 13.75 -3.00 -6.41
CA THR A 35 13.67 -3.94 -5.28
C THR A 35 12.99 -3.32 -4.08
N THR A 36 13.29 -2.05 -3.77
CA THR A 36 12.71 -1.34 -2.62
C THR A 36 11.21 -1.12 -2.81
N ALA A 37 10.78 -0.68 -3.99
CA ALA A 37 9.37 -0.50 -4.32
C ALA A 37 8.61 -1.84 -4.35
N LEU A 38 9.25 -2.93 -4.80
CA LEU A 38 8.64 -4.26 -4.78
C LEU A 38 8.35 -4.71 -3.35
N ILE A 39 9.33 -4.58 -2.44
CA ILE A 39 9.15 -4.91 -1.03
C ILE A 39 8.05 -4.05 -0.41
N GLY A 40 8.06 -2.74 -0.67
CA GLY A 40 7.01 -1.81 -0.21
C GLY A 40 5.62 -2.22 -0.69
N THR A 41 5.51 -2.64 -1.95
CA THR A 41 4.25 -3.09 -2.55
C THR A 41 3.73 -4.34 -1.86
N ILE A 42 4.60 -5.33 -1.60
CA ILE A 42 4.21 -6.56 -0.89
C ILE A 42 3.72 -6.24 0.52
N ILE A 43 4.44 -5.40 1.27
CA ILE A 43 4.06 -4.98 2.62
C ILE A 43 2.73 -4.24 2.61
N TRP A 44 2.55 -3.30 1.67
CA TRP A 44 1.31 -2.55 1.53
C TRP A 44 0.14 -3.47 1.17
N PHE A 45 0.32 -4.38 0.21
CA PHE A 45 -0.73 -5.28 -0.25
C PHE A 45 -1.12 -6.32 0.81
N ALA A 46 -0.17 -6.80 1.61
CA ALA A 46 -0.44 -7.73 2.71
C ALA A 46 -1.17 -7.06 3.89
N SER A 47 -0.90 -5.77 4.15
CA SER A 47 -1.45 -5.06 5.30
C SER A 47 -2.75 -4.32 5.01
N THR A 48 -2.88 -3.69 3.83
CA THR A 48 -3.98 -2.76 3.51
C THR A 48 -5.38 -3.41 3.52
N PRO A 49 -5.60 -4.58 2.89
CA PRO A 49 -6.92 -5.22 2.88
C PRO A 49 -7.42 -5.61 4.27
N LEU A 50 -6.50 -5.91 5.20
CA LEU A 50 -6.82 -6.39 6.55
C LEU A 50 -7.46 -5.31 7.45
N TRP A 51 -7.42 -4.04 7.05
CA TRP A 51 -8.03 -2.96 7.83
C TRP A 51 -8.87 -1.99 7.00
N MET A 52 -8.66 -1.92 5.68
CA MET A 52 -9.39 -1.03 4.78
C MET A 52 -10.72 -1.64 4.29
N GLY A 53 -11.01 -2.90 4.65
CA GLY A 53 -12.28 -3.55 4.36
C GLY A 53 -13.47 -2.66 4.69
N ARG A 54 -14.30 -2.39 3.67
CA ARG A 54 -15.53 -1.61 3.80
C ARG A 54 -16.62 -2.53 4.32
N GLU A 55 -17.37 -2.09 5.31
CA GLU A 55 -18.65 -2.74 5.65
C GLU A 55 -19.59 -2.56 4.45
N ILE A 56 -20.04 -3.66 3.86
CA ILE A 56 -20.97 -3.63 2.73
C ILE A 56 -22.29 -3.04 3.29
N PRO A 57 -22.74 -1.86 2.83
CA PRO A 57 -24.02 -1.33 3.28
C PRO A 57 -25.13 -2.30 2.86
N VAL A 58 -26.04 -2.60 3.79
CA VAL A 58 -27.13 -3.59 3.67
C VAL A 58 -28.03 -3.37 2.44
N ASP A 59 -28.02 -2.17 1.86
CA ASP A 59 -28.79 -1.85 0.65
C ASP A 59 -28.25 -2.45 -0.67
N ALA A 60 -27.08 -3.11 -0.65
CA ALA A 60 -26.58 -3.84 -1.81
C ALA A 60 -27.40 -5.12 -2.12
N ASP A 61 -28.21 -5.62 -1.16
CA ASP A 61 -29.07 -6.79 -1.33
C ASP A 61 -30.42 -6.46 -2.00
N ASN A 62 -30.80 -5.18 -2.13
CA ASN A 62 -32.08 -4.75 -2.72
C ASN A 62 -31.99 -4.38 -4.21
N VAL A 63 -30.84 -4.57 -4.85
CA VAL A 63 -30.70 -4.37 -6.30
C VAL A 63 -30.73 -5.73 -6.98
N GLU A 64 -31.94 -6.17 -7.33
CA GLU A 64 -32.13 -7.25 -8.30
C GLU A 64 -31.50 -6.81 -9.63
N ILE A 65 -30.39 -7.44 -10.01
CA ILE A 65 -29.75 -7.34 -11.34
C ILE A 65 -30.36 -8.35 -12.32
#